data_AF-A0A6P2DF85-F1
#
_entry.id   AF-A0A6P2DF85-F1
#
_cell.length_a   1.000
_cell.length_b   1.000
_cell.length_c   1.000
_cell.angle_alpha   90.00
_cell.angle_beta   90.00
_cell.angle_gamma   90.00
#
_symmetry.space_group_name_H-M   'P 1'
#
loop_
_entity.id
_entity.type
_entity.pdbx_description
1 polymer ?
#
loop_
_entity_poly.entity_id
_entity_poly.type
_entity_poly.pdbx_seq_one_letter_code
_entity_poly.pdbx_strand_id
1 'polypeptide(L)'
;MKKPPTVFRRKKSAMSAPEYLLAMLVGYLITIVIETTVLLALLSRRHSVRVRVFAGVWLTTCTYPVVWLVIPQVFVDAERWVLLLVAETFAPVAECAIFWLAFIRPSALAPQAGCTDAAPLIGTRSAARDFAAITLANLCSFGLGEVLIECGLFERFVTGIERRFL
;
A
#
# COMPACT_ATOMS: atom_id res chain seq x y z
N MET A 1 -10.47 -35.65 -41.96
CA MET A 1 -10.25 -35.24 -40.55
C MET A 1 -9.97 -33.74 -40.50
N LYS A 2 -10.89 -32.95 -39.92
CA LYS A 2 -10.73 -31.50 -39.72
C LYS A 2 -9.75 -31.27 -38.56
N LYS A 3 -8.65 -30.53 -38.79
CA LYS A 3 -7.84 -29.97 -37.70
C LYS A 3 -8.74 -29.07 -36.82
N PRO A 4 -8.71 -29.19 -35.49
CA PRO A 4 -9.40 -28.23 -34.64
C PRO A 4 -8.75 -26.85 -34.82
N PRO A 5 -9.54 -25.75 -34.75
CA PRO A 5 -8.99 -24.41 -34.84
C PRO A 5 -8.08 -24.20 -33.63
N THR A 6 -6.83 -23.82 -33.93
CA THR A 6 -5.88 -23.31 -32.95
C THR A 6 -6.50 -22.09 -32.29
N VAL A 7 -7.04 -22.28 -31.08
CA VAL A 7 -7.42 -21.20 -30.19
C VAL A 7 -6.23 -20.27 -30.08
N PHE A 8 -6.41 -19.05 -30.57
CA PHE A 8 -5.45 -17.97 -30.48
C PHE A 8 -5.28 -17.63 -28.99
N ARG A 9 -4.46 -18.43 -28.29
CA ARG A 9 -4.03 -18.17 -26.93
C ARG A 9 -3.19 -16.91 -27.02
N ARG A 10 -3.85 -15.76 -26.85
CA ARG A 10 -3.20 -14.45 -26.71
C ARG A 10 -2.19 -14.64 -25.58
N LYS A 11 -0.91 -14.82 -25.92
CA LYS A 11 0.17 -14.76 -24.94
C LYS A 11 -0.05 -13.40 -24.27
N LYS A 12 -0.37 -13.40 -22.97
CA LYS A 12 -0.14 -12.19 -22.16
C LYS A 12 1.35 -11.93 -22.31
N SER A 13 1.71 -11.00 -23.18
CA SER A 13 3.08 -10.50 -23.27
C SER A 13 3.43 -10.06 -21.86
N ALA A 14 4.56 -10.51 -21.33
CA ALA A 14 5.09 -9.91 -20.11
C ALA A 14 5.27 -8.42 -20.39
N MET A 15 4.80 -7.56 -19.48
CA MET A 15 4.99 -6.11 -19.61
C MET A 15 6.49 -5.82 -19.73
N SER A 16 6.84 -4.86 -20.58
CA SER A 16 8.22 -4.40 -20.65
C SER A 16 8.63 -3.75 -19.30
N ALA A 17 9.93 -3.68 -19.02
CA ALA A 17 10.43 -3.02 -17.81
C ALA A 17 9.90 -1.58 -17.63
N PRO A 18 9.90 -0.70 -18.65
CA PRO A 18 9.35 0.65 -18.50
C PRO A 18 7.83 0.66 -18.27
N GLU A 19 7.06 -0.22 -18.93
CA GLU A 19 5.62 -0.37 -18.69
C GLU A 19 5.34 -0.79 -17.23
N TYR A 20 6.12 -1.75 -16.72
CA TYR A 20 6.00 -2.22 -15.35
C TYR A 20 6.32 -1.12 -14.33
N LEU A 21 7.37 -0.33 -14.57
CA LEU A 21 7.72 0.81 -13.70
C LEU A 21 6.68 1.93 -13.78
N LEU A 22 6.09 2.19 -14.95
CA LEU A 22 5.00 3.15 -15.09
C LEU A 22 3.74 2.67 -14.34
N ALA A 23 3.39 1.38 -14.48
CA ALA A 23 2.28 0.79 -13.74
C ALA A 23 2.52 0.88 -12.23
N MET A 24 3.73 0.56 -11.76
CA MET A 24 4.13 0.75 -10.37
C MET A 24 3.91 2.19 -9.91
N LEU A 25 4.40 3.17 -10.66
CA LEU A 25 4.29 4.58 -10.31
C LEU A 25 2.83 5.06 -10.25
N VAL A 26 2.02 4.68 -11.24
CA VAL A 26 0.60 5.02 -11.29
C VAL A 26 -0.14 4.39 -10.11
N GLY A 27 0.08 3.10 -9.85
CA GLY A 27 -0.51 2.42 -8.70
C GLY A 27 -0.10 3.06 -7.38
N TYR A 28 1.19 3.41 -7.23
CA TYR A 28 1.72 4.10 -6.06
C TYR A 28 1.01 5.44 -5.78
N LEU A 29 0.81 6.26 -6.82
CA LEU A 29 0.10 7.54 -6.68
C LEU A 29 -1.36 7.36 -6.29
N ILE A 30 -2.05 6.36 -6.87
CA ILE A 30 -3.42 6.01 -6.50
C ILE A 30 -3.48 5.56 -5.04
N THR A 31 -2.56 4.69 -4.62
CA THR A 31 -2.44 4.23 -3.24
C THR A 31 -2.24 5.39 -2.28
N ILE A 32 -1.31 6.32 -2.56
CA ILE A 32 -1.11 7.52 -1.72
C ILE A 32 -2.40 8.32 -1.56
N VAL A 33 -3.13 8.55 -2.66
CA VAL A 33 -4.36 9.36 -2.62
C VAL A 33 -5.41 8.69 -1.72
N ILE A 34 -5.60 7.38 -1.86
CA ILE A 34 -6.56 6.62 -1.07
C ILE A 34 -6.13 6.61 0.41
N GLU A 35 -4.91 6.17 0.69
CA GLU A 35 -4.41 6.02 2.06
C GLU A 35 -4.38 7.35 2.78
N THR A 36 -3.87 8.41 2.14
CA THR A 36 -3.83 9.75 2.73
C THR A 36 -5.24 10.24 3.04
N THR A 37 -6.22 9.99 2.17
CA THR A 37 -7.62 10.38 2.44
C THR A 37 -8.17 9.67 3.66
N VAL A 38 -7.94 8.36 3.78
CA VAL A 38 -8.38 7.57 4.93
C VAL A 38 -7.66 8.01 6.21
N LEU A 39 -6.34 8.23 6.17
CA LEU A 39 -5.57 8.73 7.32
C LEU A 39 -5.99 10.14 7.74
N LEU A 40 -6.28 11.02 6.79
CA LEU A 40 -6.80 12.35 7.08
C LEU A 40 -8.12 12.29 7.84
N ALA A 41 -8.98 11.33 7.52
CA ALA A 41 -10.27 11.13 8.18
C ALA A 41 -10.17 10.42 9.54
N LEU A 42 -9.39 9.33 9.61
CA LEU A 42 -9.47 8.36 10.72
C LEU A 42 -8.39 8.53 11.78
N LEU A 43 -7.19 9.01 11.40
CA LEU A 43 -6.06 9.14 12.32
C LEU A 43 -6.43 10.10 13.46
N SER A 44 -5.98 9.78 14.68
CA SER A 44 -6.37 10.51 15.87
C SER A 44 -5.97 12.01 15.82
N ARG A 45 -6.73 12.85 16.52
CA ARG A 45 -6.58 14.32 16.51
C ARG A 45 -5.22 14.83 17.02
N ARG A 46 -4.42 13.98 17.66
CA ARG A 46 -3.07 14.35 18.14
C ARG A 46 -2.08 14.60 17.00
N HIS A 47 -2.35 14.05 15.81
CA HIS A 47 -1.50 14.22 14.64
C HIS A 47 -1.96 15.41 13.80
N SER A 48 -1.05 16.34 13.55
CA SER A 48 -1.29 17.47 12.65
C SER A 48 -1.54 17.00 11.22
N VAL A 49 -2.20 17.83 10.40
CA VAL A 49 -2.48 17.51 8.99
C VAL A 49 -1.19 17.18 8.23
N ARG A 50 -0.09 17.89 8.52
CA ARG A 50 1.23 17.62 7.92
C ARG A 50 1.72 16.21 8.22
N VAL A 51 1.58 15.76 9.47
CA VAL A 51 1.95 14.38 9.87
C VAL A 51 1.07 13.36 9.16
N ARG A 52 -0.23 13.61 9.01
CA ARG A 52 -1.16 12.70 8.33
C ARG A 52 -0.80 12.51 6.85
N VAL A 53 -0.54 13.61 6.14
CA VAL A 53 -0.13 13.58 4.72
C VAL A 53 1.24 12.94 4.57
N PHE A 54 2.19 13.34 5.41
CA PHE A 54 3.54 12.76 5.38
C PHE A 54 3.51 11.26 5.70
N ALA A 55 2.71 10.82 6.68
CA ALA A 55 2.53 9.41 6.99
C ALA A 55 1.96 8.65 5.79
N GLY A 56 0.92 9.17 5.13
CA GLY A 56 0.38 8.56 3.92
C GLY A 56 1.45 8.33 2.86
N VAL A 57 2.23 9.35 2.51
CA VAL A 57 3.30 9.20 1.50
C VAL A 57 4.43 8.28 1.98
N TRP A 58 4.92 8.49 3.20
CA TRP A 58 6.11 7.81 3.72
C TRP A 58 5.87 6.32 3.95
N LEU A 59 4.72 5.95 4.53
CA LEU A 59 4.39 4.56 4.80
C LEU A 59 4.29 3.76 3.50
N THR A 60 3.53 4.27 2.52
CA THR A 60 3.44 3.63 1.19
C THR A 60 4.79 3.55 0.50
N THR A 61 5.65 4.58 0.63
CA THR A 61 7.00 4.57 0.03
C THR A 61 7.83 3.39 0.54
N CYS A 62 7.69 3.04 1.82
CA CYS A 62 8.44 1.95 2.42
C CYS A 62 7.87 0.56 2.10
N THR A 63 6.56 0.42 1.95
CA THR A 63 5.90 -0.89 1.79
C THR A 63 5.63 -1.26 0.33
N TYR A 64 5.29 -0.29 -0.51
CA TYR A 64 4.85 -0.53 -1.89
C TYR A 64 5.92 -1.20 -2.78
N PRO A 65 7.21 -0.79 -2.74
CA PRO A 65 8.24 -1.48 -3.50
C PRO A 65 8.40 -2.95 -3.09
N VAL A 66 8.21 -3.28 -1.80
CA VAL A 66 8.29 -4.66 -1.33
C VAL A 66 7.13 -5.48 -1.91
N VAL A 67 5.92 -4.93 -1.90
CA VAL A 67 4.72 -5.62 -2.44
C VAL A 67 4.85 -5.88 -3.93
N TRP A 68 5.40 -4.95 -4.71
CA TRP A 68 5.54 -5.12 -6.16
C TRP A 68 6.77 -5.93 -6.55
N LEU A 69 7.93 -5.63 -5.96
CA LEU A 69 9.21 -6.16 -6.43
C LEU A 69 9.67 -7.40 -5.67
N VAL A 70 9.30 -7.55 -4.40
CA VAL A 70 9.86 -8.60 -3.54
C VAL A 70 8.88 -9.75 -3.37
N ILE A 71 7.63 -9.49 -2.98
CA ILE A 71 6.65 -10.55 -2.69
C ILE A 71 6.46 -11.49 -3.90
N PRO A 72 6.24 -11.02 -5.14
CA PRO A 72 6.06 -11.93 -6.28
C PRO A 72 7.30 -12.78 -6.59
N GLN A 73 8.50 -12.29 -6.26
CA GLN A 73 9.77 -12.99 -6.51
C GLN A 73 10.08 -14.03 -5.43
N VAL A 74 9.64 -13.80 -4.18
CA VAL A 74 9.77 -14.77 -3.09
C VAL A 74 8.76 -15.91 -3.25
N PHE A 75 7.60 -15.62 -3.83
CA PHE A 75 6.48 -16.56 -3.96
C PHE A 75 6.15 -16.86 -5.43
N VAL A 76 7.17 -17.11 -6.27
CA VAL A 76 7.04 -17.31 -7.73
C VAL A 76 6.04 -18.40 -8.12
N ASP A 77 6.03 -19.51 -7.37
CA ASP A 77 5.18 -20.68 -7.67
C ASP A 77 3.87 -20.68 -6.85
N ALA A 78 3.58 -19.60 -6.12
CA ALA A 78 2.39 -19.53 -5.29
C ALA A 78 1.15 -19.14 -6.09
N GLU A 79 0.01 -19.67 -5.67
CA GLU A 79 -1.30 -19.26 -6.21
C GLU A 79 -1.57 -17.77 -5.93
N ARG A 80 -2.31 -17.12 -6.82
CA ARG A 80 -2.62 -15.68 -6.71
C ARG A 80 -3.19 -15.30 -5.34
N TRP A 81 -4.08 -16.11 -4.77
CA TRP A 81 -4.69 -15.82 -3.47
C TRP A 81 -3.67 -15.81 -2.31
N VAL A 82 -2.60 -16.61 -2.40
CA VAL A 82 -1.51 -16.61 -1.41
C VAL A 82 -0.74 -15.30 -1.49
N LEU A 83 -0.41 -14.85 -2.71
CA LEU A 83 0.25 -13.56 -2.93
C LEU A 83 -0.59 -12.41 -2.36
N LEU A 84 -1.89 -12.41 -2.63
CA LEU A 84 -2.82 -11.40 -2.12
C LEU A 84 -2.88 -11.42 -0.59
N LEU A 85 -3.06 -12.60 0.02
CA LEU A 85 -3.10 -12.74 1.47
C LEU A 85 -1.82 -12.26 2.15
N VAL A 86 -0.66 -12.61 1.58
CA VAL A 86 0.64 -12.17 2.10
C VAL A 86 0.79 -10.66 1.96
N ALA A 87 0.43 -10.07 0.82
CA ALA A 87 0.48 -8.63 0.62
C ALA A 87 -0.47 -7.87 1.57
N GLU A 88 -1.72 -8.33 1.69
CA GLU A 88 -2.76 -7.78 2.56
C GLU A 88 -2.41 -7.89 4.05
N THR A 89 -1.59 -8.87 4.43
CA THR A 89 -1.10 -8.99 5.82
C THR A 89 0.17 -8.18 6.04
N PHE A 90 1.13 -8.27 5.11
CA PHE A 90 2.44 -7.65 5.22
C PHE A 90 2.32 -6.13 5.29
N ALA A 91 1.60 -5.52 4.35
CA ALA A 91 1.56 -4.07 4.21
C ALA A 91 1.01 -3.37 5.47
N PRO A 92 -0.17 -3.72 6.04
CA PRO A 92 -0.66 -3.05 7.23
C PRO A 92 0.20 -3.33 8.47
N VAL A 93 0.80 -4.52 8.60
CA VAL A 93 1.71 -4.82 9.72
C VAL A 93 2.98 -3.98 9.63
N ALA A 94 3.60 -3.90 8.45
CA ALA A 94 4.80 -3.10 8.23
C ALA A 94 4.51 -1.61 8.43
N GLU A 95 3.40 -1.10 7.91
CA GLU A 95 3.01 0.31 8.06
C GLU A 95 2.71 0.67 9.51
N CYS A 96 2.01 -0.19 10.26
CA CYS A 96 1.80 0.02 11.69
C CYS A 96 3.13 0.06 12.45
N ALA A 97 4.07 -0.83 12.14
CA ALA A 97 5.38 -0.87 12.77
C ALA A 97 6.21 0.39 12.45
N ILE A 98 6.26 0.80 11.18
CA ILE A 98 6.97 2.01 10.73
C ILE A 98 6.33 3.25 11.36
N PHE A 99 5.00 3.35 11.36
CA PHE A 99 4.30 4.48 11.97
C PHE A 99 4.56 4.56 13.48
N TRP A 100 4.57 3.42 14.17
CA TRP A 100 4.91 3.39 15.58
C TRP A 100 6.33 3.91 15.83
N LEU A 101 7.31 3.43 15.05
CA LEU A 101 8.71 3.86 15.16
C LEU A 101 8.90 5.35 14.84
N ALA A 102 8.20 5.86 13.83
CA ALA A 102 8.38 7.22 13.32
C ALA A 102 7.59 8.29 14.09
N PHE A 103 6.41 7.97 14.62
CA PHE A 103 5.49 8.98 15.17
C PHE A 103 5.06 8.71 16.62
N ILE A 104 4.85 7.45 17.02
CA ILE A 104 4.36 7.15 18.37
C ILE A 104 5.52 7.07 19.37
N ARG A 105 6.55 6.29 19.06
CA ARG A 105 7.70 6.05 19.94
C ARG A 105 8.47 7.35 20.27
N PRO A 106 8.76 8.26 19.32
CA PRO A 106 9.46 9.51 19.64
C PRO A 106 8.63 10.41 20.57
N SER A 107 7.31 10.48 20.37
CA SER A 107 6.42 11.25 21.26
C SER A 107 6.28 10.63 22.65
N ALA A 108 6.46 9.31 22.79
CA ALA A 108 6.41 8.61 24.07
C ALA A 108 7.72 8.76 24.87
N LEU A 109 8.85 8.91 24.18
CA LEU A 109 10.18 9.09 24.78
C LEU A 109 10.54 10.56 25.02
N ALA A 110 9.75 11.50 24.49
CA ALA A 110 9.95 12.92 24.73
C ALA A 110 9.79 13.21 26.25
N PRO A 111 10.78 13.84 26.90
CA PRO A 111 10.69 14.16 28.32
C PRO A 111 9.46 15.03 28.59
N GLN A 112 8.50 14.51 29.35
CA GLN A 112 7.46 15.33 29.94
C GLN A 112 8.12 16.12 31.08
N ALA A 113 8.07 17.45 31.01
CA ALA A 113 8.60 18.30 32.07
C ALA A 113 7.99 17.87 33.43
N GLY A 114 8.78 17.23 34.28
CA GLY A 114 8.37 16.79 35.62
C GLY A 114 8.02 15.31 35.81
N CYS A 115 8.19 14.43 34.82
CA CYS A 115 7.93 12.98 34.99
C CYS A 115 9.10 12.14 34.47
N THR A 116 9.74 11.35 35.33
CA THR A 116 10.87 10.46 34.99
C THR A 116 10.47 9.14 34.33
N ASP A 117 9.17 8.86 34.24
CA ASP A 117 8.68 7.56 33.81
C ASP A 117 8.09 7.64 32.40
N ALA A 118 8.76 7.00 31.43
CA ALA A 118 8.23 6.82 30.09
C ALA A 118 7.00 5.90 30.15
N ALA A 119 5.80 6.48 30.20
CA ALA A 119 4.56 5.70 30.15
C ALA A 119 4.49 4.94 28.81
N PRO A 120 4.22 3.62 28.81
CA PRO A 120 4.05 2.87 27.56
C PRO A 120 2.86 3.45 26.77
N LEU A 121 3.12 4.10 25.63
CA LEU A 121 2.05 4.59 24.75
C LEU A 121 1.32 3.44 24.02
N ILE A 122 1.97 2.26 23.95
CA ILE A 122 1.37 1.01 23.47
C ILE A 122 0.29 0.59 24.47
N GLY A 123 -0.93 0.40 23.98
CA GLY A 123 -2.10 0.06 24.80
C GLY A 123 -3.05 1.22 25.06
N THR A 124 -2.69 2.45 24.66
CA THR A 124 -3.65 3.57 24.70
C THR A 124 -4.72 3.39 23.62
N ARG A 125 -5.96 3.78 23.95
CA ARG A 125 -7.09 3.78 22.99
C ARG A 125 -6.77 4.60 21.72
N SER A 126 -5.96 5.64 21.89
CA SER A 126 -5.53 6.51 20.78
C SER A 126 -4.50 5.83 19.87
N ALA A 127 -3.58 5.03 20.40
CA ALA A 127 -2.64 4.24 19.59
C ALA A 127 -3.37 3.11 18.83
N ALA A 128 -4.28 2.40 19.51
CA ALA A 128 -5.12 1.38 18.87
C ALA A 128 -5.96 1.97 17.73
N ARG A 129 -6.52 3.17 17.92
CA ARG A 129 -7.23 3.89 16.86
C ARG A 129 -6.34 4.20 15.65
N ASP A 130 -5.09 4.60 15.87
CA ASP A 130 -4.19 4.90 14.75
C ASP A 130 -3.81 3.65 13.99
N PHE A 131 -3.53 2.54 14.68
CA PHE A 131 -3.28 1.26 14.00
C PHE A 131 -4.49 0.80 13.20
N ALA A 132 -5.70 0.90 13.77
CA ALA A 132 -6.92 0.61 13.03
C ALA A 132 -7.09 1.53 11.80
N ALA A 133 -6.77 2.83 11.93
CA ALA A 133 -6.83 3.77 10.81
C ALA A 133 -5.84 3.41 9.69
N ILE A 134 -4.61 3.01 10.03
CA ILE A 134 -3.58 2.59 9.08
C ILE A 134 -3.98 1.28 8.40
N THR A 135 -4.41 0.27 9.16
CA THR A 135 -4.91 -0.98 8.59
C THR A 135 -6.08 -0.71 7.64
N LEU A 136 -7.05 0.11 8.03
CA LEU A 136 -8.17 0.46 7.14
C LEU A 136 -7.72 1.21 5.89
N ALA A 137 -6.77 2.14 6.01
CA ALA A 137 -6.21 2.85 4.86
C ALA A 137 -5.61 1.87 3.85
N ASN A 138 -4.80 0.93 4.33
CA ASN A 138 -4.14 -0.07 3.50
C ASN A 138 -5.14 -1.06 2.88
N LEU A 139 -6.11 -1.57 3.65
CA LEU A 139 -7.16 -2.45 3.12
C LEU A 139 -8.03 -1.73 2.08
N CYS A 140 -8.34 -0.45 2.27
CA CYS A 140 -9.05 0.35 1.29
C CYS A 140 -8.25 0.54 0.00
N SER A 141 -6.95 0.82 0.09
CA SER A 141 -6.09 1.00 -1.09
C SER A 141 -5.93 -0.30 -1.88
N PHE A 142 -5.70 -1.41 -1.17
CA PHE A 142 -5.61 -2.74 -1.76
C PHE A 142 -6.93 -3.16 -2.43
N GLY A 143 -8.05 -3.09 -1.71
CA GLY A 143 -9.35 -3.49 -2.22
C GLY A 143 -9.81 -2.66 -3.42
N LEU A 144 -9.58 -1.34 -3.41
CA LEU A 144 -9.88 -0.50 -4.57
C LEU A 144 -8.93 -0.79 -5.74
N GLY A 145 -7.65 -1.05 -5.47
CA GLY A 145 -6.69 -1.47 -6.50
C GLY A 145 -7.12 -2.74 -7.23
N GLU A 146 -7.58 -3.75 -6.48
CA GLU A 146 -8.10 -5.00 -7.04
C GLU A 146 -9.33 -4.75 -7.91
N VAL A 147 -10.28 -3.92 -7.47
CA VAL A 147 -11.46 -3.55 -8.27
C VAL A 147 -11.06 -2.84 -9.58
N LEU A 148 -10.07 -1.96 -9.53
CA LEU A 148 -9.56 -1.24 -10.72
C LEU A 148 -8.94 -2.19 -11.75
N ILE A 149 -8.22 -3.21 -11.28
CA ILE A 149 -7.61 -4.25 -12.11
C ILE A 149 -8.67 -5.18 -12.68
N GLU A 150 -9.61 -5.67 -11.87
CA GLU A 150 -10.68 -6.57 -12.34
C GLU A 150 -11.59 -5.90 -13.37
N CYS A 151 -11.89 -4.61 -13.21
CA CYS A 151 -12.65 -3.83 -14.19
C CYS A 151 -11.83 -3.47 -15.44
N GLY A 152 -10.53 -3.78 -15.47
CA GLY A 152 -9.60 -3.42 -16.54
C GLY A 152 -9.37 -1.91 -16.67
N LEU A 153 -9.73 -1.11 -15.66
CA LEU A 153 -9.61 0.35 -15.69
C LEU A 153 -8.14 0.76 -15.52
N PHE A 154 -7.40 0.02 -14.69
CA PHE A 154 -5.99 0.27 -14.44
C PHE A 154 -5.15 0.12 -15.72
N GLU A 155 -5.29 -0.98 -16.44
CA GLU A 155 -4.54 -1.24 -17.68
C GLU A 155 -4.91 -0.24 -18.78
N ARG A 156 -6.20 0.11 -18.89
CA ARG A 156 -6.64 1.15 -19.84
C ARG A 156 -6.02 2.50 -19.54
N PHE A 157 -5.90 2.84 -18.26
CA PHE A 157 -5.31 4.10 -17.82
C PHE A 157 -3.80 4.14 -18.08
N VAL A 158 -3.06 3.11 -17.67
CA VAL A 158 -1.60 3.01 -17.89
C VAL A 158 -1.26 3.04 -19.37
N THR A 159 -1.92 2.20 -20.19
CA THR A 159 -1.70 2.19 -21.65
C THR A 159 -2.17 3.47 -22.35
N GLY A 160 -3.09 4.20 -21.74
CA GLY A 160 -3.53 5.52 -22.22
C GLY A 160 -2.47 6.60 -21.98
N ILE A 161 -1.77 6.55 -20.85
CA ILE A 161 -0.64 7.43 -20.54
C ILE A 161 0.53 7.12 -21.47
N GLU A 162 0.91 5.85 -21.58
CA GLU A 162 2.03 5.42 -22.42
C GLU A 162 1.90 5.94 -23.85
N ARG A 163 0.76 5.68 -24.52
CA ARG A 163 0.49 6.13 -25.90
C ARG A 163 0.47 7.64 -26.11
N ARG A 164 0.34 8.43 -25.05
CA ARG A 164 0.29 9.90 -25.14
C ARG A 164 1.67 10.54 -24.97
N PHE A 165 2.59 9.87 -24.30
CA PHE A 165 3.85 10.47 -23.86
C PHE A 165 5.11 9.70 -24.30
N LEU A 166 4.96 8.48 -24.80
CA LEU A 166 6.02 7.65 -25.40
C LEU A 166 5.64 7.27 -26.83
#